data_AF-A0A7L0UY89-F1
#
_entry.id   AF-A0A7L0UY89-F1
#
_cell.length_a   1.000
_cell.length_b   1.000
_cell.length_c   1.000
_cell.angle_alpha   90.00
_cell.angle_beta   90.00
_cell.angle_gamma   90.00
#
_symmetry.space_group_name_H-M   'P 1'
#
loop_
_entity.id
_entity.type
_entity.pdbx_description
1 polymer ?
#
loop_
_entity_poly.entity_id
_entity_poly.type
_entity_poly.pdbx_seq_one_letter_code
_entity_poly.pdbx_strand_id
1 'polypeptide(L)'
;RGDTAAMGKHFGQLARVRHVITYSLSPFEQQALPDIVAKGVPNVGRRFASQVLKVVPPLAIGYLIYSWGTQEFERLKRKNPADYEHDQ
;
A
#
# COMPACT_ATOMS: atom_id res chain seq x y z
N ARG A 1 -26.29 14.42 35.95
CA ARG A 1 -25.86 13.20 36.68
C ARG A 1 -26.74 12.07 36.17
N GLY A 2 -26.31 11.10 35.39
CA GLY A 2 -25.03 10.73 34.80
C GLY A 2 -25.33 9.72 33.69
N ASP A 3 -24.36 9.54 32.79
CA ASP A 3 -24.17 8.41 31.88
C ASP A 3 -25.19 8.13 30.77
N THR A 4 -24.93 8.68 29.57
CA THR A 4 -25.17 7.94 28.30
C THR A 4 -24.03 8.20 27.31
N ALA A 5 -22.79 8.08 27.77
CA ALA A 5 -21.67 7.87 26.86
C ALA A 5 -21.74 6.43 26.31
N ALA A 6 -21.93 6.30 25.00
CA ALA A 6 -21.62 5.13 24.17
C ALA A 6 -22.36 3.79 24.45
N MET A 7 -23.59 3.66 23.97
CA MET A 7 -24.13 2.35 23.56
C MET A 7 -24.02 2.26 22.03
N GLY A 8 -23.05 1.49 21.52
CA GLY A 8 -22.81 1.35 20.08
C GLY A 8 -24.00 0.71 19.34
N LYS A 9 -24.01 0.76 18.01
CA LYS A 9 -25.00 -0.01 17.24
C LYS A 9 -24.74 -1.51 17.43
N HIS A 10 -25.79 -2.30 17.63
CA HIS A 10 -25.71 -3.74 17.85
C HIS A 10 -26.56 -4.52 16.82
N PHE A 11 -26.30 -5.82 16.69
CA PHE A 11 -27.15 -6.71 15.88
C PHE A 11 -28.61 -6.58 16.32
N GLY A 12 -29.52 -6.40 15.34
CA GLY A 12 -30.93 -6.07 15.58
C GLY A 12 -31.28 -4.58 15.52
N GLN A 13 -30.30 -3.66 15.63
CA GLN A 13 -30.49 -2.20 15.55
C GLN A 13 -29.55 -1.51 14.55
N LEU A 14 -29.07 -2.24 13.52
CA LEU A 14 -28.09 -1.74 12.56
C LEU A 14 -28.70 -0.86 11.47
N ALA A 15 -29.67 -1.42 10.73
CA ALA A 15 -30.28 -0.83 9.55
C ALA A 15 -31.63 -1.49 9.24
N ARG A 16 -32.47 -0.79 8.48
CA ARG A 16 -33.71 -1.35 7.91
C ARG A 16 -33.45 -1.82 6.48
N VAL A 17 -33.37 -3.13 6.27
CA VAL A 17 -33.24 -3.77 4.95
C VAL A 17 -34.51 -4.55 4.64
N ARG A 18 -35.00 -4.52 3.39
CA ARG A 18 -36.21 -5.24 2.96
C ARG A 18 -35.92 -6.01 1.67
N HIS A 19 -36.45 -7.24 1.59
CA HIS A 19 -36.44 -8.08 0.38
C HIS A 19 -35.05 -8.41 -0.21
N VAL A 20 -34.06 -8.66 0.63
CA VAL A 20 -32.74 -9.18 0.18
C VAL A 20 -32.63 -10.63 0.60
N ILE A 21 -32.47 -11.53 -0.37
CA ILE A 21 -32.30 -12.97 -0.15
C ILE A 21 -30.83 -13.31 -0.43
N THR A 22 -30.17 -13.98 0.52
CA THR A 22 -28.76 -14.42 0.41
C THR A 22 -28.67 -15.92 0.59
N TYR A 23 -27.86 -16.58 -0.25
CA TYR A 23 -27.63 -18.02 -0.19
C TYR A 23 -26.18 -18.29 0.22
N SER A 24 -25.99 -19.34 1.01
CA SER A 24 -24.68 -19.81 1.49
C SER A 24 -24.65 -21.33 1.45
N LEU A 25 -23.48 -21.93 1.19
CA LEU A 25 -23.26 -23.37 1.36
C LEU A 25 -22.45 -23.62 2.64
N SER A 26 -22.60 -24.81 3.21
CA SER A 26 -21.79 -25.24 4.35
C SER A 26 -20.30 -25.22 3.99
N PRO A 27 -19.40 -24.78 4.88
CA PRO A 27 -17.95 -24.78 4.62
C PRO A 27 -17.40 -26.17 4.29
N PHE A 28 -18.02 -27.25 4.81
CA PHE A 28 -17.61 -28.63 4.53
C PHE A 28 -17.98 -29.10 3.12
N GLU A 29 -18.83 -28.34 2.41
CA GLU A 29 -19.26 -28.59 1.03
C GLU A 29 -18.51 -27.70 0.02
N GLN A 30 -17.63 -26.83 0.50
CA GLN A 30 -16.86 -25.90 -0.34
C GLN A 30 -15.36 -26.20 -0.25
N GLN A 31 -14.63 -25.89 -1.32
CA GLN A 31 -13.17 -25.84 -1.24
C GLN A 31 -12.73 -24.57 -0.52
N ALA A 32 -11.72 -24.67 0.35
CA ALA A 32 -11.19 -23.52 1.09
C ALA A 32 -10.52 -22.47 0.19
N LEU A 33 -9.89 -22.91 -0.91
CA LEU A 33 -9.21 -22.04 -1.88
C LEU A 33 -9.58 -22.43 -3.33
N PRO A 34 -10.79 -22.09 -3.80
CA PRO A 34 -11.21 -22.38 -5.16
C PRO A 34 -10.54 -21.42 -6.16
N ASP A 35 -10.32 -21.90 -7.39
CA ASP A 35 -9.91 -21.09 -8.55
C ASP A 35 -8.66 -20.21 -8.37
N ILE A 36 -7.67 -20.64 -7.57
CA ILE A 36 -6.46 -19.85 -7.28
C ILE A 36 -5.76 -19.41 -8.57
N VAL A 37 -5.53 -20.33 -9.50
CA VAL A 37 -4.81 -20.03 -10.75
C VAL A 37 -5.72 -19.30 -11.74
N ALA A 38 -6.94 -19.81 -11.95
CA ALA A 38 -7.85 -19.28 -12.97
C ALA A 38 -8.39 -17.89 -12.64
N LYS A 39 -8.63 -17.58 -11.36
CA LYS A 39 -9.22 -16.31 -10.92
C LYS A 39 -8.34 -15.56 -9.94
N GLY A 40 -7.69 -16.27 -9.01
CA GLY A 40 -6.85 -15.65 -7.98
C GLY A 40 -5.67 -14.87 -8.58
N VAL A 41 -4.83 -15.54 -9.37
CA VAL A 41 -3.62 -14.92 -9.98
C VAL A 41 -3.98 -13.74 -10.89
N PRO A 42 -4.93 -13.85 -11.84
CA PRO A 42 -5.34 -12.70 -12.65
C PRO A 42 -5.89 -11.54 -11.83
N ASN A 43 -6.65 -11.81 -10.77
CA ASN A 43 -7.19 -10.76 -9.91
C ASN A 43 -6.09 -10.08 -9.08
N VAL A 44 -5.08 -10.82 -8.61
CA VAL A 44 -3.90 -10.23 -7.97
C VAL A 44 -3.15 -9.32 -8.94
N GLY A 45 -2.89 -9.77 -10.17
CA GLY A 45 -2.26 -8.96 -11.21
C GLY A 45 -3.04 -7.68 -11.51
N ARG A 46 -4.36 -7.79 -11.68
CA ARG A 46 -5.26 -6.63 -11.87
C ARG A 46 -5.18 -5.65 -10.70
N ARG A 47 -5.22 -6.14 -9.45
CA ARG A 47 -5.13 -5.30 -8.24
C ARG A 47 -3.78 -4.60 -8.17
N PHE A 48 -2.68 -5.31 -8.42
CA PHE A 48 -1.34 -4.74 -8.45
C PHE A 48 -1.23 -3.63 -9.49
N ALA A 49 -1.56 -3.92 -10.75
CA ALA A 49 -1.47 -2.96 -11.85
C ALA A 49 -2.26 -1.67 -11.58
N SER A 50 -3.42 -1.76 -10.94
CA SER A 50 -4.25 -0.59 -10.58
C SER A 50 -3.61 0.37 -9.57
N GLN A 51 -2.61 -0.09 -8.81
CA GLN A 51 -1.95 0.68 -7.75
C GLN A 51 -0.51 1.07 -8.09
N VAL A 52 0.17 0.35 -9.00
CA VAL A 52 1.57 0.60 -9.37
C VAL A 52 1.82 2.06 -9.68
N LEU A 53 1.01 2.67 -10.55
CA LEU A 53 1.22 4.07 -10.97
C LEU A 53 0.87 5.11 -9.88
N LYS A 54 0.24 4.69 -8.78
CA LYS A 54 -0.03 5.58 -7.63
C LYS A 54 1.09 5.51 -6.61
N VAL A 55 1.65 4.32 -6.41
CA VAL A 55 2.62 4.04 -5.35
C VAL A 55 4.06 4.14 -5.84
N VAL A 56 4.36 3.64 -7.03
CA VAL A 56 5.74 3.56 -7.54
C VAL A 56 6.33 4.94 -7.87
N PRO A 57 5.64 5.89 -8.51
CA PRO A 57 6.26 7.17 -8.84
C PRO A 57 6.86 7.95 -7.64
N PRO A 58 6.14 8.17 -6.52
CA PRO A 58 6.75 8.86 -5.38
C PRO A 58 7.89 8.07 -4.75
N LEU A 59 7.82 6.72 -4.71
CA LEU A 59 8.91 5.89 -4.20
C LEU A 59 10.15 5.96 -5.11
N ALA A 60 9.96 5.92 -6.42
CA ALA A 60 11.04 6.05 -7.39
C ALA A 60 11.73 7.42 -7.28
N ILE A 61 10.94 8.50 -7.17
CA ILE A 61 11.47 9.86 -6.97
C ILE A 61 12.27 9.92 -5.66
N GLY A 62 11.75 9.39 -4.56
CA GLY A 62 12.46 9.34 -3.29
C GLY A 62 13.79 8.60 -3.39
N TYR A 63 13.82 7.46 -4.09
CA TYR A 63 15.04 6.69 -4.32
C TYR A 63 16.06 7.46 -5.17
N LEU A 64 15.61 8.17 -6.21
CA LEU A 64 16.49 9.00 -7.04
C LEU A 64 17.12 10.13 -6.23
N ILE A 65 16.33 10.83 -5.40
CA ILE A 65 16.84 11.88 -4.50
C ILE A 65 17.88 11.31 -3.53
N TYR A 66 17.58 10.16 -2.92
CA TYR A 66 18.50 9.48 -2.02
C TYR A 66 19.83 9.13 -2.69
N SER A 67 19.77 8.54 -3.89
CA SER A 67 20.98 8.14 -4.64
C SER A 67 21.81 9.34 -5.06
N TRP A 68 21.16 10.37 -5.61
CA TRP A 68 21.82 11.62 -6.00
C TRP A 68 22.46 12.31 -4.79
N GLY A 69 21.73 12.47 -3.69
CA GLY A 69 22.22 13.15 -2.49
C GLY A 69 23.43 12.44 -1.88
N THR A 70 23.43 11.11 -1.89
CA THR A 70 24.55 10.30 -1.40
C THR A 70 25.79 10.47 -2.31
N GLN A 71 25.61 10.40 -3.63
CA GLN A 71 26.71 10.55 -4.59
C GLN A 71 27.30 11.96 -4.56
N GLU A 72 26.45 12.99 -4.49
CA GLU A 72 26.89 14.38 -4.49
C GLU A 72 27.61 14.74 -3.18
N PHE A 73 27.13 14.25 -2.04
CA PHE A 73 27.81 14.42 -0.77
C PHE A 73 29.22 13.82 -0.77
N GLU A 74 29.39 12.60 -1.29
CA GLU A 74 30.71 11.97 -1.43
C GLU A 74 31.59 12.69 -2.46
N ARG A 75 31.01 13.25 -3.53
CA ARG A 75 31.75 14.08 -4.50
C ARG A 75 32.31 15.34 -3.85
N LEU A 76 31.48 16.06 -3.08
CA LEU A 76 31.84 17.32 -2.44
C LEU A 76 32.83 17.16 -1.28
N LYS A 77 32.88 16.00 -0.65
CA LYS A 77 33.92 15.68 0.34
C LYS A 77 35.32 15.54 -0.27
N ARG A 78 35.43 15.20 -1.55
CA ARG A 78 36.73 15.03 -2.20
C ARG A 78 37.36 16.40 -2.46
N LYS A 79 38.64 16.53 -2.12
CA LYS A 79 39.43 17.74 -2.39
C LYS A 79 39.44 18.02 -3.89
N ASN A 80 39.28 19.29 -4.28
CA ASN A 80 39.39 19.73 -5.66
C ASN A 80 40.86 20.02 -5.99
N PRO A 81 41.50 19.30 -6.94
CA PRO A 81 42.90 19.55 -7.29
C PRO A 81 43.18 20.98 -7.78
N ALA A 82 42.18 21.61 -8.43
CA ALA A 82 42.33 22.97 -8.97
C ALA A 82 42.52 24.04 -7.89
N ASP A 83 42.13 23.76 -6.64
CA ASP A 83 42.29 24.71 -5.52
C ASP A 83 43.77 24.83 -5.09
N TYR A 84 44.66 23.93 -5.53
CA TYR A 84 46.07 23.89 -5.14
C TYR A 84 47.04 24.23 -6.29
N GLU A 85 46.55 24.66 -7.45
CA GLU A 85 47.39 24.94 -8.63
C GLU A 85 48.26 26.20 -8.49
N HIS A 86 47.90 27.11 -7.58
CA HIS A 86 48.59 28.39 -7.37
C HIS A 86 49.06 28.60 -5.91
N ASP A 87 49.02 27.56 -5.08
CA ASP A 87 49.63 27.58 -3.75
C ASP A 87 51.16 27.37 -3.90
N GLN A 88 51.90 28.48 -4.00
CA GLN A 88 53.35 28.56 -3.81
C GLN A 88 53.66 29.41 -2.57
#